data_AF-A0A2S5MX44-F1
#
_entry.id   AF-A0A2S5MX44-F1
#
_cell.length_a   1.000
_cell.length_b   1.000
_cell.length_c   1.000
_cell.angle_alpha   90.00
_cell.angle_beta   90.00
_cell.angle_gamma   90.00
#
_symmetry.space_group_name_H-M   'P 1'
#
loop_
_entity.id
_entity.type
_entity.pdbx_description
1 polymer ?
#
loop_
_entity_poly.entity_id
_entity_poly.type
_entity_poly.pdbx_seq_one_letter_code
_entity_poly.pdbx_strand_id
1 'polypeptide(L)'
;MRFETAARVGVFALSACLAMPVLAESAAHDIANRFSEPPAKVSVQTDDADRKAYEAEMLERARHEAAERAGTAAAADETDESRQRALEAQREAEGRELAEKLKRAEEQRKAKAAGAVAKEPVGESTFKPVLTNKDVLTNKDRAAKPASDTAKAPVVVKPPVDDAADVARESVPVTPPVQTVQPVAPKIEPPKVLPPPMALGRPAPLPPVARMPDDPRVTVLLVMEPGKKGIRRFNKTADPVLCEGTLCFVSNGAAEPVRVMAMRKALGPGNTFGKRAGACRNKLTCVFRGVTLDGASTIQPVDLKIMVHDRREARAVSGDASCRVIAGRLSCGRTVVAAGYRAWIVPETVAQEAGPQALEAAVVRGLVAAPMREAAIN
;
A
#
# COMPACT_ATOMS: atom_id res chain seq x y z
N MET A 1 -14.47 43.63 8.32
CA MET A 1 -15.79 43.31 7.74
C MET A 1 -16.31 42.08 8.48
N ARG A 2 -17.37 42.27 9.26
CA ARG A 2 -18.02 41.24 10.08
C ARG A 2 -19.11 40.57 9.24
N PHE A 3 -19.21 39.25 9.29
CA PHE A 3 -20.45 38.54 8.95
C PHE A 3 -20.72 37.51 10.05
N GLU A 4 -21.58 37.93 10.98
CA GLU A 4 -22.46 37.06 11.77
C GLU A 4 -23.66 36.66 10.90
N THR A 5 -24.23 35.47 11.17
CA THR A 5 -25.57 34.90 10.87
C THR A 5 -25.42 33.46 10.37
N ALA A 6 -26.19 32.46 10.79
CA ALA A 6 -27.24 32.34 11.78
C ALA A 6 -27.41 30.83 12.09
N ALA A 7 -27.71 30.51 13.34
CA ALA A 7 -28.13 29.19 13.78
C ALA A 7 -29.50 28.81 13.20
N ARG A 8 -29.68 27.56 12.76
CA ARG A 8 -30.99 26.91 12.74
C ARG A 8 -30.90 25.47 13.23
N VAL A 9 -31.50 25.31 14.39
CA VAL A 9 -31.92 24.08 15.07
C VAL A 9 -32.89 23.30 14.17
N GLY A 10 -32.67 22.00 14.04
CA GLY A 10 -33.57 21.06 13.38
C GLY A 10 -33.61 19.75 14.15
N VAL A 11 -34.36 19.74 15.25
CA VAL A 11 -34.75 18.53 15.98
C VAL A 11 -35.95 17.95 15.23
N PHE A 12 -35.77 16.82 14.55
CA PHE A 12 -36.89 15.97 14.13
C PHE A 12 -36.76 14.62 14.83
N ALA A 13 -37.47 14.52 15.94
CA ALA A 13 -37.88 13.25 16.51
C ALA A 13 -38.99 12.68 15.61
N LEU A 14 -38.74 11.53 15.01
CA LEU A 14 -39.79 10.69 14.43
C LEU A 14 -39.68 9.31 15.08
N SER A 15 -40.34 9.24 16.22
CA SER A 15 -40.75 8.02 16.89
C SER A 15 -41.85 7.39 16.04
N ALA A 16 -41.55 6.26 15.40
CA ALA A 16 -42.53 5.41 14.75
C ALA A 16 -42.36 3.99 15.30
N CYS A 17 -42.94 3.77 16.48
CA CYS A 17 -43.31 2.45 16.95
C CYS A 17 -44.39 1.90 16.02
N LEU A 18 -44.02 1.00 15.11
CA LEU A 18 -44.97 0.09 14.47
C LEU A 18 -44.83 -1.28 15.13
N ALA A 19 -45.87 -1.61 15.88
CA ALA A 19 -46.15 -2.93 16.41
C ALA A 19 -46.23 -3.94 15.25
N MET A 20 -45.38 -4.96 15.30
CA MET A 20 -45.54 -6.17 14.50
C MET A 20 -46.45 -7.13 15.29
N PRO A 21 -47.59 -7.57 14.73
CA PRO A 21 -48.40 -8.59 15.36
C PRO A 21 -47.67 -9.94 15.30
N VAL A 22 -47.55 -10.56 16.46
CA VAL A 22 -47.16 -11.97 16.65
C VAL A 22 -48.27 -12.84 16.03
N LEU A 23 -48.02 -13.39 14.85
CA LEU A 23 -48.75 -14.52 14.28
C LEU A 23 -47.75 -15.64 14.02
N ALA A 24 -47.36 -16.31 15.10
CA ALA A 24 -46.49 -17.49 15.04
C ALA A 24 -47.13 -18.58 15.89
N GLU A 25 -48.10 -19.32 15.34
CA GLU A 25 -48.53 -20.61 15.93
C GLU A 25 -49.28 -21.58 14.99
N SER A 26 -49.41 -21.33 13.68
CA SER A 26 -50.16 -22.24 12.78
C SER A 26 -49.38 -22.83 11.59
N ALA A 27 -48.07 -22.60 11.47
CA ALA A 27 -47.27 -23.12 10.34
C ALA A 27 -46.52 -24.43 10.64
N ALA A 28 -46.58 -24.94 11.87
CA ALA A 28 -45.83 -26.14 12.28
C ALA A 28 -46.56 -27.47 12.06
N HIS A 29 -47.82 -27.47 11.60
CA HIS A 29 -48.59 -28.71 11.40
C HIS A 29 -48.80 -29.10 9.93
N ASP A 30 -48.46 -28.25 8.97
CA ASP A 30 -48.60 -28.57 7.53
C ASP A 30 -47.34 -29.20 6.91
N ILE A 31 -46.21 -29.19 7.64
CA ILE A 31 -44.97 -29.85 7.18
C ILE A 31 -44.99 -31.36 7.47
N ALA A 32 -45.76 -31.81 8.47
CA ALA A 32 -45.79 -33.21 8.87
C ALA A 32 -46.57 -34.12 7.89
N ASN A 33 -47.58 -33.59 7.19
CA ASN A 33 -48.42 -34.40 6.28
C ASN A 33 -47.85 -34.57 4.87
N ARG A 34 -46.73 -33.91 4.53
CA ARG A 34 -46.12 -34.01 3.19
C ARG A 34 -45.13 -35.18 3.04
N PHE A 35 -44.84 -35.90 4.12
CA PHE A 35 -43.88 -37.01 4.15
C PHE A 35 -44.53 -38.41 4.21
N SER A 36 -45.86 -38.51 4.17
CA SER A 36 -46.58 -39.79 4.27
C SER A 36 -46.98 -40.40 2.92
N GLU A 37 -46.68 -39.76 1.79
CA GLU A 37 -46.92 -40.36 0.48
C GLU A 37 -45.72 -41.25 0.08
N PRO A 38 -45.92 -42.56 -0.17
CA PRO A 38 -44.86 -43.42 -0.65
C PRO A 38 -44.38 -42.90 -2.02
N PRO A 39 -43.07 -42.76 -2.25
CA PRO A 39 -42.56 -42.19 -3.49
C PRO A 39 -43.07 -43.02 -4.66
N ALA A 40 -43.85 -42.38 -5.53
CA ALA A 40 -44.20 -42.93 -6.82
C ALA A 40 -42.89 -43.35 -7.50
N LYS A 41 -42.82 -44.61 -7.96
CA LYS A 41 -41.69 -45.14 -8.70
C LYS A 41 -41.62 -44.42 -10.06
N VAL A 42 -41.03 -43.23 -10.07
CA VAL A 42 -40.68 -42.49 -11.28
C VAL A 42 -39.56 -43.27 -11.94
N SER A 43 -39.85 -43.89 -13.08
CA SER A 43 -38.90 -44.65 -13.87
C SER A 43 -37.85 -43.71 -14.47
N VAL A 44 -36.67 -43.66 -13.85
CA VAL A 44 -35.48 -42.83 -14.18
C VAL A 44 -34.83 -43.21 -15.53
N GLN A 45 -35.47 -44.02 -16.38
CA GLN A 45 -34.84 -44.54 -17.60
C GLN A 45 -34.87 -43.57 -18.79
N THR A 46 -35.64 -42.48 -18.73
CA THR A 46 -35.72 -41.49 -19.84
C THR A 46 -34.69 -40.37 -19.75
N ASP A 47 -34.03 -40.16 -18.61
CA ASP A 47 -33.26 -38.93 -18.36
C ASP A 47 -31.82 -38.97 -18.94
N ASP A 48 -31.29 -40.16 -19.21
CA ASP A 48 -29.90 -40.30 -19.68
C ASP A 48 -29.71 -39.89 -21.14
N ALA A 49 -30.73 -40.09 -21.99
CA ALA A 49 -30.68 -39.68 -23.39
C ALA A 49 -30.77 -38.15 -23.52
N ASP A 50 -31.69 -37.55 -22.77
CA ASP A 50 -31.89 -36.09 -22.76
C ASP A 50 -30.68 -35.36 -22.16
N ARG A 51 -30.06 -35.92 -21.11
CA ARG A 51 -28.82 -35.37 -20.54
C ARG A 51 -27.68 -35.37 -21.56
N LYS A 52 -27.51 -36.45 -22.33
CA LYS A 52 -26.46 -36.53 -23.36
C LYS A 52 -26.71 -35.55 -24.51
N ALA A 53 -27.96 -35.38 -24.94
CA ALA A 53 -28.33 -34.41 -25.96
C ALA A 53 -28.02 -32.97 -25.48
N TYR A 54 -28.37 -32.66 -24.23
CA TYR A 54 -28.07 -31.35 -23.63
C TYR A 54 -26.56 -31.09 -23.49
N GLU A 55 -25.78 -32.08 -23.07
CA GLU A 55 -24.32 -31.97 -22.99
C GLU A 55 -23.67 -31.73 -24.36
N ALA A 56 -24.16 -32.39 -25.41
CA ALA A 56 -23.68 -32.19 -26.78
C ALA A 56 -23.99 -30.78 -27.30
N GLU A 57 -25.21 -30.27 -27.07
CA GLU A 57 -25.59 -28.91 -27.46
C GLU A 57 -24.73 -27.86 -26.74
N MET A 58 -24.48 -28.05 -25.44
CA MET A 58 -23.61 -27.16 -24.66
C MET A 58 -22.17 -27.16 -25.17
N LEU A 59 -21.64 -28.33 -25.57
CA LEU A 59 -20.30 -28.45 -26.17
C LEU A 59 -20.20 -27.75 -27.52
N GLU A 60 -21.21 -27.86 -28.39
CA GLU A 60 -21.22 -27.14 -29.67
C GLU A 60 -21.31 -25.63 -29.46
N ARG A 61 -22.17 -25.16 -28.56
CA ARG A 61 -22.27 -23.73 -28.23
C ARG A 61 -20.96 -23.19 -27.66
N ALA A 62 -20.28 -23.96 -26.81
CA ALA A 62 -18.98 -23.58 -26.27
C ALA A 62 -17.89 -23.51 -27.35
N ARG A 63 -17.91 -24.43 -28.34
CA ARG A 63 -16.98 -24.39 -29.49
C ARG A 63 -17.23 -23.19 -30.38
N HIS A 64 -18.49 -22.86 -30.67
CA HIS A 64 -18.84 -21.68 -31.46
C HIS A 64 -18.38 -20.39 -30.78
N GLU A 65 -18.66 -20.24 -29.48
CA GLU A 65 -18.23 -19.06 -28.73
C GLU A 65 -16.71 -18.95 -28.62
N ALA A 66 -16.00 -20.09 -28.51
CA ALA A 66 -14.53 -20.10 -28.54
C ALA A 66 -13.97 -19.66 -29.91
N ALA A 67 -14.59 -20.09 -31.01
CA ALA A 67 -14.20 -19.69 -32.36
C ALA A 67 -14.41 -18.19 -32.61
N GLU A 68 -15.55 -17.63 -32.16
CA GLU A 68 -15.79 -16.18 -32.26
C GLU A 68 -14.80 -15.38 -31.42
N ARG A 69 -14.51 -15.82 -30.19
CA ARG A 69 -13.48 -15.17 -29.36
C ARG A 69 -12.10 -15.23 -30.00
N ALA A 70 -11.73 -16.36 -30.60
CA ALA A 70 -10.45 -16.50 -31.31
C ALA A 70 -10.36 -15.54 -32.50
N GLY A 71 -11.44 -15.38 -33.27
CA GLY A 71 -11.49 -14.43 -34.40
C GLY A 71 -11.33 -12.97 -33.95
N THR A 72 -12.02 -12.57 -32.87
CA THR A 72 -11.91 -11.19 -32.35
C THR A 72 -10.54 -10.88 -31.73
N ALA A 73 -9.89 -11.87 -31.11
CA ALA A 73 -8.55 -11.71 -30.54
C ALA A 73 -7.51 -11.49 -31.64
N ALA A 74 -7.55 -12.29 -32.72
CA ALA A 74 -6.62 -12.14 -33.84
C ALA A 74 -6.76 -10.75 -34.51
N ALA A 75 -7.98 -10.25 -34.68
CA ALA A 75 -8.22 -8.91 -35.23
C ALA A 75 -7.69 -7.79 -34.32
N ALA A 76 -7.77 -7.97 -32.99
CA ALA A 76 -7.23 -6.99 -32.04
C ALA A 76 -5.69 -6.97 -32.07
N ASP A 77 -5.04 -8.13 -32.12
CA ASP A 77 -3.58 -8.24 -32.15
C ASP A 77 -3.00 -7.58 -33.43
N GLU A 78 -3.66 -7.71 -34.58
CA GLU A 78 -3.24 -7.04 -35.83
C GLU A 78 -3.33 -5.50 -35.74
N THR A 79 -4.31 -4.97 -35.01
CA THR A 79 -4.41 -3.51 -34.77
C THR A 79 -3.35 -2.99 -33.81
N ASP A 80 -2.93 -3.78 -32.83
CA ASP A 80 -1.90 -3.38 -31.88
C ASP A 80 -0.49 -3.44 -32.51
N GLU A 81 -0.19 -4.46 -33.33
CA GLU A 81 1.07 -4.53 -34.08
C GLU A 81 1.21 -3.37 -35.07
N SER A 82 0.17 -3.05 -35.83
CA SER A 82 0.20 -1.92 -36.78
C SER A 82 0.38 -0.59 -36.05
N ARG A 83 -0.25 -0.41 -34.88
CA ARG A 83 -0.05 0.77 -34.03
C ARG A 83 1.37 0.85 -33.46
N GLN A 84 1.97 -0.26 -33.06
CA GLN A 84 3.36 -0.29 -32.61
C GLN A 84 4.33 0.09 -33.73
N ARG A 85 4.17 -0.49 -34.93
CA ARG A 85 4.99 -0.13 -36.11
C ARG A 85 4.86 1.36 -36.46
N ALA A 86 3.66 1.94 -36.36
CA ALA A 86 3.45 3.36 -36.59
C ALA A 86 4.16 4.25 -35.55
N LEU A 87 4.16 3.86 -34.27
CA LEU A 87 4.86 4.59 -33.21
C LEU A 87 6.38 4.48 -33.34
N GLU A 88 6.90 3.33 -33.74
CA GLU A 88 8.34 3.15 -34.01
C GLU A 88 8.79 4.01 -35.20
N ALA A 89 8.02 4.03 -36.29
CA ALA A 89 8.28 4.90 -37.43
C ALA A 89 8.30 6.39 -37.05
N GLN A 90 7.41 6.83 -36.15
CA GLN A 90 7.43 8.21 -35.63
C GLN A 90 8.71 8.50 -34.83
N ARG A 91 9.13 7.59 -33.94
CA ARG A 91 10.35 7.77 -33.15
C ARG A 91 11.61 7.82 -34.03
N GLU A 92 11.65 7.02 -35.09
CA GLU A 92 12.74 7.08 -36.06
C GLU A 92 12.76 8.41 -36.82
N ALA A 93 11.60 8.93 -37.22
CA ALA A 93 11.50 10.22 -37.89
C ALA A 93 11.96 11.38 -36.97
N GLU A 94 11.50 11.39 -35.71
CA GLU A 94 11.95 12.36 -34.71
C GLU A 94 13.46 12.26 -34.44
N GLY A 95 14.00 11.03 -34.38
CA GLY A 95 15.43 10.78 -34.22
C GLY A 95 16.26 11.36 -35.38
N ARG A 96 15.79 11.20 -36.62
CA ARG A 96 16.46 11.78 -37.80
C ARG A 96 16.42 13.31 -37.77
N GLU A 97 15.29 13.91 -37.38
CA GLU A 97 15.17 15.37 -37.26
C GLU A 97 16.13 15.94 -36.20
N LEU A 98 16.23 15.27 -35.04
CA LEU A 98 17.16 15.67 -33.98
C LEU A 98 18.62 15.54 -34.43
N ALA A 99 18.97 14.48 -35.15
CA ALA A 99 20.31 14.29 -35.69
C ALA A 99 20.67 15.40 -36.70
N GLU A 100 19.74 15.79 -37.57
CA GLU A 100 19.95 16.88 -38.53
C GLU A 100 20.11 18.24 -37.82
N LYS A 101 19.32 18.50 -36.77
CA LYS A 101 19.46 19.70 -35.93
C LYS A 101 20.81 19.77 -35.24
N LEU A 102 21.30 18.65 -34.69
CA LEU A 102 22.62 18.57 -34.06
C LEU A 102 23.74 18.84 -35.06
N LYS A 103 23.65 18.26 -36.27
CA LYS A 103 24.63 18.50 -37.33
C LYS A 103 24.68 19.98 -37.73
N ARG A 104 23.53 20.62 -37.93
CA ARG A 104 23.44 22.07 -38.22
C ARG A 104 24.03 22.91 -37.08
N ALA A 105 23.77 22.56 -35.84
CA ALA A 105 24.31 23.27 -34.69
C ALA A 105 25.85 23.15 -34.62
N GLU A 106 26.40 21.98 -34.93
CA GLU A 106 27.85 21.77 -34.99
C GLU A 106 28.51 22.60 -36.11
N GLU A 107 27.93 22.60 -37.32
CA GLU A 107 28.39 23.42 -38.45
C GLU A 107 28.36 24.92 -38.11
N GLN A 108 27.31 25.39 -37.43
CA GLN A 108 27.24 26.79 -36.95
C GLN A 108 28.34 27.10 -35.92
N ARG A 109 28.66 26.17 -35.02
CA ARG A 109 29.77 26.37 -34.05
C ARG A 109 31.12 26.43 -34.76
N LYS A 110 31.34 25.58 -35.77
CA LYS A 110 32.57 25.60 -36.59
C LYS A 110 32.70 26.92 -37.36
N ALA A 111 31.62 27.41 -37.99
CA ALA A 111 31.64 28.69 -38.70
C ALA A 111 31.92 29.88 -37.76
N LYS A 112 31.33 29.89 -36.55
CA LYS A 112 31.61 30.93 -35.55
C LYS A 112 33.05 30.89 -35.05
N ALA A 113 33.61 29.70 -34.83
CA ALA A 113 35.01 29.55 -34.41
C ALA A 113 35.98 30.06 -35.48
N ALA A 114 35.74 29.73 -36.76
CA ALA A 114 36.58 30.22 -37.86
C ALA A 114 36.53 31.75 -38.02
N GLY A 115 35.36 32.38 -37.81
CA GLY A 115 35.21 33.84 -37.87
C GLY A 115 35.85 34.60 -36.70
N ALA A 116 35.99 33.97 -35.53
CA ALA A 116 36.60 34.60 -34.35
C ALA A 116 38.13 34.73 -34.45
N VAL A 117 38.80 33.82 -35.17
CA VAL A 117 40.27 33.84 -35.33
C VAL A 117 40.74 34.95 -36.30
N ALA A 118 39.86 35.47 -37.15
CA ALA A 118 40.21 36.53 -38.11
C ALA A 118 40.12 37.97 -37.53
N LYS A 119 39.77 38.14 -36.26
CA LYS A 119 39.71 39.44 -35.57
C LYS A 119 40.57 39.43 -34.30
N GLU A 120 41.86 39.12 -34.44
CA GLU A 120 42.84 39.62 -33.47
C GLU A 120 43.29 41.03 -33.90
N PRO A 121 42.92 42.09 -33.17
CA PRO A 121 43.57 43.38 -33.36
C PRO A 121 45.00 43.26 -32.81
N VAL A 122 45.97 43.45 -33.69
CA VAL A 122 47.36 43.74 -33.31
C VAL A 122 47.36 45.08 -32.57
N GLY A 123 47.23 45.00 -31.24
CA GLY A 123 47.14 46.13 -30.32
C GLY A 123 48.20 45.99 -29.24
N GLU A 124 49.30 46.65 -29.51
CA GLU A 124 50.50 46.80 -28.70
C GLU A 124 50.26 47.39 -27.30
N SER A 125 51.18 47.04 -26.40
CA SER A 125 51.65 47.86 -25.28
C SER A 125 51.12 47.59 -23.85
N THR A 126 52.09 47.17 -23.03
CA THR A 126 52.49 47.76 -21.74
C THR A 126 51.88 47.18 -20.46
N PHE A 127 52.64 46.22 -19.95
CA PHE A 127 52.79 45.85 -18.53
C PHE A 127 53.02 47.08 -17.63
N LYS A 128 52.21 47.20 -16.57
CA LYS A 128 52.65 47.73 -15.27
C LYS A 128 52.01 46.90 -14.14
N PRO A 129 52.79 46.41 -13.15
CA PRO A 129 52.25 45.83 -11.94
C PRO A 129 52.15 46.92 -10.86
N VAL A 130 50.96 47.14 -10.29
CA VAL A 130 50.83 47.90 -9.04
C VAL A 130 49.76 47.24 -8.17
N LEU A 131 50.24 46.73 -7.05
CA LEU A 131 49.48 46.34 -5.86
C LEU A 131 48.51 47.45 -5.44
N THR A 132 47.29 47.10 -5.02
CA THR A 132 46.71 47.63 -3.77
C THR A 132 45.44 46.85 -3.42
N ASN A 133 45.48 46.20 -2.25
CA ASN A 133 44.29 45.83 -1.49
C ASN A 133 43.73 47.12 -0.86
N LYS A 134 42.47 47.49 -1.19
CA LYS A 134 41.51 48.15 -0.30
C LYS A 134 40.17 48.33 -0.99
N ASP A 135 39.11 48.35 -0.16
CA ASP A 135 37.69 48.63 -0.45
C ASP A 135 36.93 47.43 -1.03
N VAL A 136 36.14 46.63 -0.30
CA VAL A 136 35.23 46.86 0.84
C VAL A 136 34.23 48.00 0.57
N LEU A 137 33.02 47.54 0.25
CA LEU A 137 31.69 48.16 0.33
C LEU A 137 31.04 48.73 -0.95
N THR A 138 29.80 48.26 -1.09
CA THR A 138 28.66 48.78 -1.86
C THR A 138 28.57 48.37 -3.34
N ASN A 139 27.67 47.43 -3.61
CA ASN A 139 26.64 47.66 -4.63
C ASN A 139 25.36 46.90 -4.29
N LYS A 140 24.44 47.71 -3.76
CA LYS A 140 23.02 47.47 -3.65
C LYS A 140 22.42 47.76 -5.03
N ASP A 141 21.49 46.93 -5.45
CA ASP A 141 20.52 47.18 -6.54
C ASP A 141 21.05 47.26 -7.98
N ARG A 142 21.04 46.11 -8.68
CA ARG A 142 20.32 46.07 -9.98
C ARG A 142 19.86 44.65 -10.33
N ALA A 143 18.55 44.52 -10.41
CA ALA A 143 17.83 43.39 -10.97
C ALA A 143 18.27 43.06 -12.40
N ALA A 144 18.37 41.77 -12.70
CA ALA A 144 17.62 41.08 -13.77
C ALA A 144 18.29 39.74 -14.15
N LYS A 145 17.45 38.70 -14.24
CA LYS A 145 17.66 37.39 -14.88
C LYS A 145 18.57 36.37 -14.17
N PRO A 146 18.01 35.27 -13.64
CA PRO A 146 18.72 34.00 -13.65
C PRO A 146 18.54 33.35 -15.03
N ALA A 147 19.55 33.51 -15.88
CA ALA A 147 19.82 32.56 -16.94
C ALA A 147 20.35 31.28 -16.30
N SER A 148 19.69 30.17 -16.63
CA SER A 148 20.23 28.82 -16.55
C SER A 148 21.61 28.77 -17.18
N ASP A 149 22.59 28.25 -16.46
CA ASP A 149 23.55 27.26 -16.96
C ASP A 149 24.75 27.19 -16.01
N THR A 150 24.86 26.10 -15.26
CA THR A 150 26.19 25.61 -14.87
C THR A 150 26.21 24.10 -14.64
N ALA A 151 27.09 23.48 -15.40
CA ALA A 151 27.91 22.33 -15.02
C ALA A 151 27.22 20.96 -14.82
N LYS A 152 27.00 20.27 -15.96
CA LYS A 152 27.12 18.80 -16.00
C LYS A 152 28.61 18.44 -15.84
N ALA A 153 28.93 17.78 -14.73
CA ALA A 153 30.19 17.08 -14.53
C ALA A 153 30.32 15.87 -15.49
N PRO A 154 31.53 15.48 -15.91
CA PRO A 154 31.74 14.29 -16.71
C PRO A 154 31.55 13.03 -15.87
N VAL A 155 30.55 12.22 -16.24
CA VAL A 155 30.35 10.87 -15.70
C VAL A 155 31.42 9.96 -16.32
N VAL A 156 32.38 9.55 -15.48
CA VAL A 156 33.33 8.48 -15.79
C VAL A 156 32.56 7.16 -15.76
N VAL A 157 32.33 6.59 -16.95
CA VAL A 157 31.78 5.25 -17.13
C VAL A 157 32.92 4.25 -16.95
N LYS A 158 32.90 3.48 -15.86
CA LYS A 158 33.69 2.25 -15.75
C LYS A 158 32.92 1.09 -16.42
N PRO A 159 33.57 0.26 -17.24
CA PRO A 159 32.96 -0.96 -17.76
C PRO A 159 32.81 -2.02 -16.65
N PRO A 160 31.80 -2.92 -16.74
CA PRO A 160 31.68 -4.06 -15.84
C PRO A 160 32.72 -5.12 -16.23
N VAL A 161 33.45 -5.59 -15.22
CA VAL A 161 34.29 -6.80 -15.28
C VAL A 161 33.41 -7.96 -14.88
N ASP A 162 33.35 -8.96 -15.76
CA ASP A 162 32.85 -10.30 -15.48
C ASP A 162 33.77 -10.96 -14.45
N ASP A 163 33.21 -11.49 -13.37
CA ASP A 163 33.89 -12.49 -12.53
C ASP A 163 32.88 -13.58 -12.17
N ALA A 164 33.01 -14.69 -12.89
CA ALA A 164 32.56 -16.00 -12.49
C ALA A 164 33.73 -16.70 -11.79
N ALA A 165 33.56 -17.09 -10.52
CA ALA A 165 34.31 -18.19 -9.93
C ALA A 165 33.65 -18.68 -8.62
N ASP A 166 32.98 -19.81 -8.77
CA ASP A 166 32.93 -20.94 -7.85
C ASP A 166 34.12 -21.03 -6.87
N VAL A 167 33.87 -21.05 -5.54
CA VAL A 167 34.67 -21.79 -4.55
C VAL A 167 33.79 -22.21 -3.37
N ALA A 168 33.69 -23.52 -3.19
CA ALA A 168 33.13 -24.23 -2.04
C ALA A 168 34.01 -24.15 -0.77
N ARG A 169 33.42 -24.59 0.35
CA ARG A 169 33.95 -24.76 1.74
C ARG A 169 33.77 -23.50 2.59
N GLU A 170 33.24 -23.56 3.81
CA GLU A 170 33.61 -24.42 4.93
C GLU A 170 32.51 -24.31 6.00
N SER A 171 32.06 -25.44 6.53
CA SER A 171 31.17 -25.54 7.67
C SER A 171 31.95 -25.37 8.98
N VAL A 172 31.57 -24.39 9.82
CA VAL A 172 32.00 -24.33 11.23
C VAL A 172 30.76 -24.37 12.12
N PRO A 173 30.59 -25.39 12.96
CA PRO A 173 29.60 -25.36 14.02
C PRO A 173 30.16 -24.55 15.20
N VAL A 174 29.60 -23.36 15.44
CA VAL A 174 29.86 -22.60 16.67
C VAL A 174 28.84 -23.03 17.72
N THR A 175 29.29 -23.87 18.64
CA THR A 175 28.64 -24.17 19.91
C THR A 175 28.62 -22.91 20.80
N PRO A 176 27.46 -22.46 21.31
CA PRO A 176 27.44 -21.48 22.39
C PRO A 176 27.78 -22.17 23.73
N PRO A 177 28.51 -21.48 24.63
CA PRO A 177 28.90 -22.03 25.92
C PRO A 177 27.71 -22.20 26.87
N VAL A 178 27.74 -23.35 27.54
CA VAL A 178 26.91 -23.72 28.70
C VAL A 178 26.99 -22.62 29.76
N GLN A 179 25.88 -21.92 30.00
CA GLN A 179 25.76 -21.03 31.15
C GLN A 179 25.47 -21.87 32.39
N THR A 180 26.40 -21.78 33.33
CA THR A 180 26.32 -22.35 34.67
C THR A 180 25.21 -21.66 35.45
N VAL A 181 24.14 -22.40 35.76
CA VAL A 181 23.05 -21.95 36.62
C VAL A 181 23.58 -21.86 38.06
N GLN A 182 23.70 -20.65 38.60
CA GLN A 182 23.93 -20.45 40.03
C GLN A 182 22.61 -20.68 40.79
N PRO A 183 22.59 -21.48 41.87
CA PRO A 183 21.44 -21.58 42.76
C PRO A 183 21.37 -20.33 43.65
N VAL A 184 20.36 -19.48 43.42
CA VAL A 184 20.04 -18.37 44.32
C VAL A 184 19.26 -18.93 45.52
N ALA A 185 19.80 -18.70 46.71
CA ALA A 185 19.27 -19.10 48.00
C ALA A 185 17.86 -18.50 48.28
N PRO A 186 16.99 -19.23 49.00
CA PRO A 186 15.68 -18.73 49.40
C PRO A 186 15.84 -17.61 50.44
N LYS A 187 15.42 -16.39 50.08
CA LYS A 187 15.30 -15.28 51.02
C LYS A 187 14.06 -15.50 51.89
N ILE A 188 14.29 -15.77 53.17
CA ILE A 188 13.28 -15.89 54.22
C ILE A 188 12.55 -14.55 54.38
N GLU A 189 11.24 -14.55 54.18
CA GLU A 189 10.37 -13.41 54.41
C GLU A 189 9.90 -13.36 55.90
N PRO A 190 9.93 -12.19 56.55
CA PRO A 190 9.51 -11.99 57.94
C PRO A 190 7.98 -12.11 58.16
N PRO A 191 7.53 -12.29 59.42
CA PRO A 191 6.19 -12.76 59.75
C PRO A 191 5.05 -11.83 59.36
N LYS A 192 3.95 -12.45 58.89
CA LYS A 192 2.63 -11.88 58.62
C LYS A 192 2.13 -11.05 59.82
N VAL A 193 2.04 -9.74 59.63
CA VAL A 193 1.19 -8.87 60.44
C VAL A 193 -0.23 -8.96 59.89
N LEU A 194 -1.16 -9.41 60.73
CA LEU A 194 -2.59 -9.45 60.42
C LEU A 194 -3.12 -8.02 60.17
N PRO A 195 -3.78 -7.74 59.04
CA PRO A 195 -4.39 -6.45 58.82
C PRO A 195 -5.64 -6.27 59.70
N PRO A 196 -5.89 -5.03 60.18
CA PRO A 196 -7.05 -4.71 60.99
C PRO A 196 -8.37 -4.90 60.21
N PRO A 197 -9.49 -5.18 60.91
CA PRO A 197 -10.78 -5.43 60.29
C PRO A 197 -11.35 -4.17 59.63
N MET A 198 -11.54 -4.28 58.32
CA MET A 198 -12.53 -3.62 57.45
C MET A 198 -13.04 -2.23 57.89
N ALA A 199 -12.34 -1.19 57.44
CA ALA A 199 -12.98 0.08 57.15
C ALA A 199 -13.77 -0.04 55.84
N LEU A 200 -15.06 0.27 55.89
CA LEU A 200 -15.98 0.30 54.75
C LEU A 200 -15.47 1.23 53.63
N GLY A 201 -14.83 0.61 52.62
CA GLY A 201 -15.03 0.89 51.20
C GLY A 201 -14.73 2.29 50.69
N ARG A 202 -13.47 2.75 50.74
CA ARG A 202 -13.00 3.68 49.69
C ARG A 202 -12.75 2.86 48.43
N PRO A 203 -13.38 3.17 47.28
CA PRO A 203 -13.08 2.48 46.02
C PRO A 203 -11.58 2.56 45.79
N ALA A 204 -10.95 1.41 45.52
CA ALA A 204 -9.54 1.34 45.19
C ALA A 204 -9.25 2.37 44.08
N PRO A 205 -8.19 3.20 44.19
CA PRO A 205 -7.83 4.15 43.15
C PRO A 205 -7.78 3.39 41.82
N LEU A 206 -8.63 3.79 40.87
CA LEU A 206 -8.59 3.24 39.52
C LEU A 206 -7.14 3.33 39.04
N PRO A 207 -6.54 2.23 38.54
CA PRO A 207 -5.19 2.28 38.03
C PRO A 207 -5.12 3.42 37.01
N PRO A 208 -4.08 4.27 37.06
CA PRO A 208 -3.97 5.41 36.17
C PRO A 208 -4.13 4.88 34.74
N VAL A 209 -5.16 5.37 34.03
CA VAL A 209 -5.36 5.07 32.62
C VAL A 209 -4.07 5.48 31.94
N ALA A 210 -3.28 4.50 31.51
CA ALA A 210 -2.00 4.75 30.88
C ALA A 210 -2.27 5.70 29.71
N ARG A 211 -1.77 6.94 29.83
CA ARG A 211 -1.85 7.91 28.73
C ARG A 211 -1.16 7.25 27.55
N MET A 212 -1.92 7.02 26.48
CA MET A 212 -1.40 6.41 25.27
C MET A 212 -0.16 7.22 24.87
N PRO A 213 0.97 6.57 24.54
CA PRO A 213 2.13 7.27 24.02
C PRO A 213 1.67 8.12 22.83
N ASP A 214 2.04 9.41 22.82
CA ASP A 214 1.71 10.39 21.78
C ASP A 214 2.38 10.10 20.42
N ASP A 215 2.75 8.85 20.13
CA ASP A 215 3.35 8.49 18.85
C ASP A 215 2.24 8.35 17.78
N PRO A 216 2.16 9.27 16.80
CA PRO A 216 1.15 9.19 15.74
C PRO A 216 1.43 8.06 14.75
N ARG A 217 2.53 7.32 14.90
CA ARG A 217 2.91 6.24 13.98
C ARG A 217 2.15 4.95 14.29
N VAL A 218 1.68 4.33 13.22
CA VAL A 218 0.98 3.06 13.24
C VAL A 218 1.54 2.12 12.18
N THR A 219 1.30 0.83 12.39
CA THR A 219 1.41 -0.21 11.37
C THR A 219 0.02 -0.56 10.86
N VAL A 220 -0.19 -0.46 9.54
CA VAL A 220 -1.44 -0.90 8.91
C VAL A 220 -1.28 -2.31 8.35
N LEU A 221 -2.12 -3.22 8.84
CA LEU A 221 -2.27 -4.57 8.32
C LEU A 221 -3.43 -4.59 7.35
N LEU A 222 -3.19 -4.83 6.06
CA LEU A 222 -4.20 -4.73 5.01
C LEU A 222 -4.44 -6.10 4.35
N VAL A 223 -5.72 -6.47 4.21
CA VAL A 223 -6.18 -7.60 3.43
C VAL A 223 -7.18 -7.10 2.39
N MET A 224 -6.82 -7.14 1.12
CA MET A 224 -7.70 -6.78 0.01
C MET A 224 -8.46 -7.99 -0.51
N GLU A 225 -9.71 -7.76 -0.92
CA GLU A 225 -10.42 -8.70 -1.76
C GLU A 225 -9.93 -8.57 -3.21
N PRO A 226 -9.84 -9.68 -3.95
CA PRO A 226 -9.52 -9.63 -5.37
C PRO A 226 -10.57 -8.80 -6.11
N GLY A 227 -10.10 -7.99 -7.08
CA GLY A 227 -10.98 -7.14 -7.88
C GLY A 227 -12.01 -7.98 -8.65
N LYS A 228 -13.29 -7.61 -8.53
CA LYS A 228 -14.41 -8.29 -9.22
C LYS A 228 -14.63 -7.79 -10.67
N LYS A 229 -13.90 -6.77 -11.11
CA LYS A 229 -14.09 -6.09 -12.41
C LYS A 229 -12.88 -6.25 -13.34
N GLY A 230 -13.13 -6.43 -14.64
CA GLY A 230 -12.13 -6.46 -15.72
C GLY A 230 -11.55 -7.84 -16.05
N ILE A 231 -10.56 -7.87 -16.95
CA ILE A 231 -9.85 -9.10 -17.42
C ILE A 231 -9.26 -9.90 -16.26
N ARG A 232 -8.97 -9.25 -15.14
CA ARG A 232 -8.44 -9.87 -13.91
C ARG A 232 -9.49 -10.55 -13.02
N ARG A 233 -10.73 -10.76 -13.45
CA ARG A 233 -11.67 -11.63 -12.71
C ARG A 233 -11.10 -13.02 -12.39
N PHE A 234 -10.12 -13.48 -13.18
CA PHE A 234 -9.39 -14.73 -12.96
C PHE A 234 -8.07 -14.57 -12.19
N ASN A 235 -7.53 -13.35 -12.05
CA ASN A 235 -6.25 -13.11 -11.41
C ASN A 235 -6.47 -12.63 -9.96
N LYS A 236 -6.19 -13.52 -9.02
CA LYS A 236 -6.44 -13.35 -7.58
C LYS A 236 -5.36 -12.52 -6.86
N THR A 237 -4.68 -11.63 -7.57
CA THR A 237 -3.57 -10.82 -7.03
C THR A 237 -3.90 -9.32 -7.04
N ALA A 238 -3.25 -8.57 -6.17
CA ALA A 238 -3.32 -7.12 -6.11
C ALA A 238 -1.92 -6.51 -5.88
N ASP A 239 -1.79 -5.23 -6.15
CA ASP A 239 -0.59 -4.43 -5.89
C ASP A 239 -0.98 -3.26 -4.96
N PRO A 240 -1.21 -3.52 -3.67
CA PRO A 240 -1.72 -2.54 -2.71
C PRO A 240 -0.72 -1.41 -2.43
N VAL A 241 -1.21 -0.18 -2.56
CA VAL A 241 -0.59 1.04 -2.04
C VAL A 241 -1.59 1.69 -1.09
N LEU A 242 -1.12 2.18 0.05
CA LEU A 242 -1.97 2.86 1.02
C LEU A 242 -1.85 4.37 0.81
N CYS A 243 -2.94 5.09 0.61
CA CYS A 243 -2.90 6.55 0.48
C CYS A 243 -3.67 7.23 1.62
N GLU A 244 -3.17 8.39 2.04
CA GLU A 244 -3.78 9.28 3.02
C GLU A 244 -3.67 10.71 2.46
N GLY A 245 -4.81 11.30 2.13
CA GLY A 245 -4.85 12.62 1.48
C GLY A 245 -4.00 12.67 0.21
N THR A 246 -2.89 13.43 0.25
CA THR A 246 -1.98 13.63 -0.89
C THR A 246 -0.73 12.75 -0.85
N LEU A 247 -0.55 11.99 0.23
CA LEU A 247 0.57 11.09 0.43
C LEU A 247 0.14 9.65 0.21
N CYS A 248 1.07 8.83 -0.27
CA CYS A 248 0.90 7.40 -0.40
C CYS A 248 2.14 6.69 0.13
N PHE A 249 1.91 5.51 0.69
CA PHE A 249 2.87 4.68 1.39
C PHE A 249 3.03 3.38 0.60
N VAL A 250 4.27 3.10 0.19
CA VAL A 250 4.63 1.84 -0.47
C VAL A 250 5.33 0.96 0.56
N SER A 251 4.87 -0.27 0.70
CA SER A 251 5.43 -1.20 1.68
C SER A 251 6.84 -1.67 1.30
N ASN A 252 7.75 -1.66 2.27
CA ASN A 252 9.05 -2.32 2.21
C ASN A 252 9.03 -3.69 2.94
N GLY A 253 7.86 -4.15 3.38
CA GLY A 253 7.68 -5.40 4.12
C GLY A 253 7.36 -5.18 5.59
N ALA A 254 7.27 -6.26 6.37
CA ALA A 254 6.93 -6.18 7.79
C ALA A 254 8.11 -5.77 8.69
N ALA A 255 9.35 -5.86 8.18
CA ALA A 255 10.56 -5.55 8.93
C ALA A 255 11.02 -4.08 8.78
N GLU A 256 10.59 -3.40 7.72
CA GLU A 256 11.08 -2.07 7.37
C GLU A 256 9.92 -1.07 7.28
N PRO A 257 10.16 0.21 7.67
CA PRO A 257 9.16 1.27 7.53
C PRO A 257 8.77 1.47 6.06
N VAL A 258 7.55 1.95 5.84
CA VAL A 258 7.07 2.29 4.49
C VAL A 258 7.90 3.40 3.85
N ARG A 259 7.93 3.39 2.52
CA ARG A 259 8.41 4.52 1.75
C ARG A 259 7.27 5.48 1.46
N VAL A 260 7.41 6.72 1.92
CA VAL A 260 6.45 7.81 1.68
C VAL A 260 6.69 8.44 0.30
N MET A 261 5.61 8.67 -0.45
CA MET A 261 5.64 9.27 -1.77
C MET A 261 4.43 10.17 -1.97
N ALA A 262 4.56 11.25 -2.73
CA ALA A 262 3.38 12.00 -3.18
C ALA A 262 2.47 11.13 -4.06
N MET A 263 1.16 11.30 -3.96
CA MET A 263 0.16 10.48 -4.68
C MET A 263 0.43 10.42 -6.19
N ARG A 264 0.77 11.56 -6.82
CA ARG A 264 1.08 11.63 -8.25
C ARG A 264 2.28 10.76 -8.66
N LYS A 265 3.25 10.56 -7.75
CA LYS A 265 4.43 9.74 -7.97
C LYS A 265 4.16 8.28 -7.68
N ALA A 266 3.43 7.99 -6.59
CA ALA A 266 3.08 6.64 -6.18
C ALA A 266 2.13 5.94 -7.16
N LEU A 267 1.14 6.68 -7.66
CA LEU A 267 0.13 6.24 -8.62
C LEU A 267 0.47 6.67 -10.06
N GLY A 268 1.72 7.07 -10.31
CA GLY A 268 2.18 7.50 -11.62
C GLY A 268 2.72 6.33 -12.44
N PRO A 269 2.82 6.47 -13.77
CA PRO A 269 3.36 5.43 -14.64
C PRO A 269 4.75 4.97 -14.19
N GLY A 270 5.61 5.89 -13.74
CA GLY A 270 6.96 5.56 -13.28
C GLY A 270 7.01 4.55 -12.12
N ASN A 271 6.05 4.58 -11.19
CA ASN A 271 5.99 3.56 -10.14
C ASN A 271 5.27 2.29 -10.61
N THR A 272 4.20 2.44 -11.39
CA THR A 272 3.39 1.33 -11.94
C THR A 272 4.17 0.39 -12.84
N PHE A 273 5.16 0.90 -13.60
CA PHE A 273 6.06 0.09 -14.43
C PHE A 273 7.36 -0.30 -13.72
N GLY A 274 7.69 0.34 -12.59
CA GLY A 274 8.92 0.11 -11.83
C GLY A 274 8.73 -0.82 -10.63
N LYS A 275 8.95 -0.28 -9.43
CA LYS A 275 8.88 -1.04 -8.15
C LYS A 275 7.46 -1.34 -7.68
N ARG A 276 6.42 -0.74 -8.28
CA ARG A 276 4.99 -0.96 -8.02
C ARG A 276 4.65 -0.83 -6.52
N ALA A 277 4.02 -1.84 -5.94
CA ALA A 277 3.65 -1.93 -4.53
C ALA A 277 4.78 -2.39 -3.59
N GLY A 278 6.04 -2.40 -4.07
CA GLY A 278 7.20 -2.80 -3.26
C GLY A 278 7.10 -4.27 -2.81
N ALA A 279 7.25 -4.51 -1.50
CA ALA A 279 7.18 -5.85 -0.91
C ALA A 279 5.81 -6.52 -1.04
N CYS A 280 4.77 -5.74 -1.36
CA CYS A 280 3.40 -6.21 -1.52
C CYS A 280 2.98 -6.42 -2.98
N ARG A 281 3.93 -6.39 -3.92
CA ARG A 281 3.67 -6.71 -5.33
C ARG A 281 3.01 -8.09 -5.47
N ASN A 282 1.91 -8.15 -6.22
CA ASN A 282 1.09 -9.35 -6.46
C ASN A 282 0.55 -10.03 -5.18
N LYS A 283 0.37 -9.31 -4.06
CA LYS A 283 -0.18 -9.84 -2.81
C LYS A 283 -1.49 -9.16 -2.45
N LEU A 284 -2.47 -9.94 -2.01
CA LEU A 284 -3.71 -9.42 -1.41
C LEU A 284 -3.49 -8.95 0.04
N THR A 285 -2.43 -9.40 0.67
CA THR A 285 -2.07 -9.14 2.05
C THR A 285 -0.83 -8.27 2.11
N CYS A 286 -0.84 -7.21 2.92
CA CYS A 286 0.27 -6.27 3.01
C CYS A 286 0.41 -5.68 4.42
N VAL A 287 1.66 -5.40 4.80
CA VAL A 287 2.02 -4.72 6.05
C VAL A 287 2.64 -3.37 5.71
N PHE A 288 2.13 -2.30 6.29
CA PHE A 288 2.63 -0.94 6.12
C PHE A 288 3.12 -0.41 7.48
N ARG A 289 4.41 -0.55 7.76
CA ARG A 289 5.08 -0.10 9.00
C ARG A 289 5.30 1.40 9.05
N GLY A 290 5.19 2.04 10.21
CA GLY A 290 5.61 3.43 10.41
C GLY A 290 4.82 4.46 9.59
N VAL A 291 3.52 4.21 9.38
CA VAL A 291 2.60 5.17 8.77
C VAL A 291 2.23 6.20 9.82
N THR A 292 2.51 7.47 9.56
CA THR A 292 2.10 8.57 10.45
C THR A 292 0.64 8.92 10.17
N LEU A 293 -0.23 8.88 11.19
CA LEU A 293 -1.62 9.34 11.08
C LEU A 293 -1.83 10.58 11.95
N ASP A 294 -2.25 11.68 11.31
CA ASP A 294 -2.58 12.93 12.00
C ASP A 294 -4.00 12.87 12.58
N GLY A 295 -4.18 12.09 13.66
CA GLY A 295 -5.44 12.00 14.39
C GLY A 295 -6.56 11.34 13.58
N ALA A 296 -7.55 12.13 13.12
CA ALA A 296 -8.71 11.66 12.35
C ALA A 296 -8.36 11.48 10.85
N SER A 297 -7.34 10.68 10.59
CA SER A 297 -6.84 10.41 9.24
C SER A 297 -7.79 9.51 8.46
N THR A 298 -7.87 9.74 7.16
CA THR A 298 -8.62 8.88 6.24
C THR A 298 -7.64 8.12 5.35
N ILE A 299 -7.65 6.79 5.46
CA ILE A 299 -6.84 5.92 4.60
C ILE A 299 -7.67 5.39 3.43
N GLN A 300 -7.04 5.28 2.28
CA GLN A 300 -7.60 4.72 1.05
C GLN A 300 -6.62 3.70 0.46
N PRO A 301 -6.93 2.40 0.51
CA PRO A 301 -6.20 1.39 -0.25
C PRO A 301 -6.41 1.58 -1.76
N VAL A 302 -5.33 1.46 -2.53
CA VAL A 302 -5.33 1.56 -4.00
C VAL A 302 -4.58 0.37 -4.58
N ASP A 303 -5.23 -0.39 -5.46
CA ASP A 303 -4.59 -1.46 -6.22
C ASP A 303 -3.99 -0.90 -7.54
N LEU A 304 -2.67 -0.98 -7.66
CA LEU A 304 -1.93 -0.45 -8.81
C LEU A 304 -2.11 -1.29 -10.08
N LYS A 305 -3.00 -0.85 -10.95
CA LYS A 305 -3.16 -1.37 -12.32
C LYS A 305 -2.42 -0.53 -13.37
N ILE A 306 -2.14 -1.14 -14.53
CA ILE A 306 -1.39 -0.49 -15.63
C ILE A 306 -2.14 0.73 -16.20
N MET A 307 -3.45 0.60 -16.43
CA MET A 307 -4.25 1.66 -17.05
C MET A 307 -5.01 2.50 -16.02
N VAL A 308 -5.85 1.88 -15.20
CA VAL A 308 -6.72 2.57 -14.24
C VAL A 308 -6.60 1.89 -12.88
N HIS A 309 -5.99 2.59 -11.93
CA HIS A 309 -5.87 2.10 -10.56
C HIS A 309 -7.23 1.90 -9.91
N ASP A 310 -7.34 0.82 -9.14
CA ASP A 310 -8.58 0.46 -8.47
C ASP A 310 -8.55 1.00 -7.05
N ARG A 311 -9.19 2.16 -6.86
CA ARG A 311 -9.27 2.87 -5.58
C ARG A 311 -10.40 2.26 -4.75
N ARG A 312 -10.06 1.76 -3.55
CA ARG A 312 -11.06 1.25 -2.61
C ARG A 312 -11.74 2.40 -1.85
N GLU A 313 -12.79 2.05 -1.12
CA GLU A 313 -13.49 2.98 -0.23
C GLU A 313 -12.51 3.57 0.78
N ALA A 314 -12.58 4.88 1.02
CA ALA A 314 -11.75 5.55 1.99
C ALA A 314 -12.41 5.48 3.38
N ARG A 315 -11.63 5.23 4.45
CA ARG A 315 -12.16 5.14 5.82
C ARG A 315 -11.34 5.97 6.79
N ALA A 316 -12.05 6.68 7.67
CA ALA A 316 -11.46 7.31 8.83
C ALA A 316 -10.92 6.24 9.78
N VAL A 317 -9.69 6.42 10.24
CA VAL A 317 -8.99 5.45 11.08
C VAL A 317 -8.19 6.15 12.17
N SER A 318 -7.94 5.42 13.24
CA SER A 318 -7.00 5.79 14.29
C SER A 318 -6.30 4.54 14.82
N GLY A 319 -5.18 4.72 15.53
CA GLY A 319 -4.49 3.61 16.22
C GLY A 319 -5.46 2.86 17.14
N ASP A 320 -5.49 1.53 17.04
CA ASP A 320 -6.29 0.67 17.90
C ASP A 320 -5.55 0.42 19.22
N ALA A 321 -5.95 1.16 20.27
CA ALA A 321 -5.41 1.05 21.61
C ALA A 321 -5.59 -0.33 22.26
N SER A 322 -6.48 -1.17 21.71
CA SER A 322 -6.72 -2.52 22.23
C SER A 322 -5.69 -3.55 21.73
N CYS A 323 -4.88 -3.19 20.73
CA CYS A 323 -3.84 -4.06 20.18
C CYS A 323 -2.77 -4.42 21.21
N ARG A 324 -2.42 -5.69 21.28
CA ARG A 324 -1.41 -6.25 22.20
C ARG A 324 -0.83 -7.55 21.67
N VAL A 325 0.37 -7.89 22.12
CA VAL A 325 0.99 -9.20 21.84
C VAL A 325 0.67 -10.16 22.98
N ILE A 326 0.00 -11.27 22.67
CA ILE A 326 -0.37 -12.31 23.63
C ILE A 326 0.27 -13.62 23.18
N ALA A 327 1.16 -14.18 23.99
CA ALA A 327 1.88 -15.41 23.67
C ALA A 327 2.51 -15.39 22.25
N GLY A 328 3.18 -14.28 21.91
CA GLY A 328 3.83 -14.08 20.61
C GLY A 328 2.88 -13.86 19.42
N ARG A 329 1.57 -13.68 19.67
CA ARG A 329 0.57 -13.40 18.63
C ARG A 329 -0.02 -12.01 18.82
N LEU A 330 -0.07 -11.25 17.73
CA LEU A 330 -0.79 -9.98 17.73
C LEU A 330 -2.30 -10.23 17.85
N SER A 331 -2.97 -9.46 18.70
CA SER A 331 -4.42 -9.44 18.83
C SER A 331 -4.90 -8.00 18.96
N CYS A 332 -5.94 -7.63 18.21
CA CYS A 332 -6.53 -6.30 18.17
C CYS A 332 -8.06 -6.42 18.27
N GLY A 333 -8.72 -5.45 18.88
CA GLY A 333 -10.16 -5.46 19.11
C GLY A 333 -10.95 -4.80 17.98
N ARG A 334 -10.35 -3.85 17.24
CA ARG A 334 -11.03 -3.10 16.18
C ARG A 334 -10.53 -3.50 14.80
N THR A 335 -11.47 -3.89 13.95
CA THR A 335 -11.21 -4.14 12.52
C THR A 335 -11.87 -3.04 11.70
N VAL A 336 -11.13 -2.48 10.74
CA VAL A 336 -11.67 -1.57 9.73
C VAL A 336 -12.19 -2.42 8.58
N VAL A 337 -13.51 -2.41 8.36
CA VAL A 337 -14.16 -3.18 7.30
C VAL A 337 -14.80 -2.20 6.32
N ALA A 338 -14.55 -2.42 5.03
CA ALA A 338 -15.06 -1.59 3.95
C ALA A 338 -15.23 -2.42 2.67
N ALA A 339 -15.82 -1.82 1.64
CA ALA A 339 -16.05 -2.53 0.38
C ALA A 339 -14.73 -3.00 -0.26
N GLY A 340 -14.50 -4.31 -0.25
CA GLY A 340 -13.36 -4.95 -0.92
C GLY A 340 -12.04 -4.94 -0.14
N TYR A 341 -12.04 -4.64 1.15
CA TYR A 341 -10.88 -4.85 2.02
C TYR A 341 -11.23 -4.89 3.52
N ARG A 342 -10.29 -5.42 4.30
CA ARG A 342 -10.25 -5.33 5.76
C ARG A 342 -8.87 -4.84 6.19
N ALA A 343 -8.82 -4.07 7.28
CA ALA A 343 -7.56 -3.60 7.82
C ALA A 343 -7.56 -3.54 9.35
N TRP A 344 -6.37 -3.57 9.93
CA TRP A 344 -6.13 -3.32 11.35
C TRP A 344 -5.05 -2.26 11.51
N ILE A 345 -5.25 -1.36 12.46
CA ILE A 345 -4.41 -0.17 12.67
C ILE A 345 -3.68 -0.34 13.99
N VAL A 346 -2.50 -0.94 13.94
CA VAL A 346 -1.74 -1.36 15.12
C VAL A 346 -0.83 -0.22 15.55
N PRO A 347 -0.80 0.19 16.82
CA PRO A 347 0.20 1.15 17.30
C PRO A 347 1.62 0.66 16.97
N GLU A 348 2.50 1.54 16.48
CA GLU A 348 3.82 1.13 15.97
C GLU A 348 4.67 0.45 17.05
N THR A 349 4.54 0.86 18.31
CA THR A 349 5.22 0.24 19.47
C THR A 349 4.83 -1.23 19.64
N VAL A 350 3.53 -1.55 19.54
CA VAL A 350 3.01 -2.92 19.61
C VAL A 350 3.46 -3.73 18.39
N ALA A 351 3.51 -3.10 17.21
CA ALA A 351 4.00 -3.75 16.00
C ALA A 351 5.51 -4.07 16.06
N GLN A 352 6.32 -3.22 16.71
CA GLN A 352 7.74 -3.49 16.99
C GLN A 352 7.89 -4.69 17.92
N GLU A 353 7.11 -4.73 19.02
CA GLU A 353 7.10 -5.84 19.97
C GLU A 353 6.71 -7.17 19.32
N ALA A 354 5.69 -7.16 18.45
CA ALA A 354 5.23 -8.35 17.74
C ALA A 354 6.31 -8.93 16.79
N GLY A 355 7.11 -8.05 16.18
CA GLY A 355 8.09 -8.44 15.17
C GLY A 355 7.49 -8.81 13.81
N PRO A 356 8.32 -8.88 12.76
CA PRO A 356 7.86 -9.03 11.38
C PRO A 356 7.10 -10.33 11.12
N GLN A 357 7.57 -11.45 11.68
CA GLN A 357 6.95 -12.77 11.48
C GLN A 357 5.51 -12.82 12.05
N ALA A 358 5.27 -12.24 13.22
CA ALA A 358 3.95 -12.20 13.81
C ALA A 358 3.00 -11.29 13.01
N LEU A 359 3.49 -10.16 12.51
CA LEU A 359 2.71 -9.27 11.65
C LEU A 359 2.28 -9.95 10.35
N GLU A 360 3.20 -10.60 9.64
CA GLU A 360 2.88 -11.32 8.40
C GLU A 360 1.87 -12.45 8.65
N ALA A 361 2.08 -13.22 9.71
CA ALA A 361 1.19 -14.31 10.07
C ALA A 361 -0.20 -13.81 10.50
N ALA A 362 -0.29 -12.61 11.10
CA ALA A 362 -1.56 -11.98 11.44
C ALA A 362 -2.35 -11.54 10.20
N VAL A 363 -1.69 -11.03 9.16
CA VAL A 363 -2.39 -10.65 7.92
C VAL A 363 -2.93 -11.89 7.18
N VAL A 364 -2.16 -12.98 7.17
CA VAL A 364 -2.56 -14.22 6.47
C VAL A 364 -3.67 -14.96 7.21
N ARG A 365 -3.56 -15.12 8.53
CA ARG A 365 -4.55 -15.85 9.35
C ARG A 365 -5.77 -15.00 9.71
N GLY A 366 -5.67 -13.69 9.57
CA GLY A 366 -6.55 -12.74 10.22
C GLY A 366 -6.19 -12.55 11.69
N LEU A 367 -6.63 -11.44 12.26
CA LEU A 367 -6.50 -11.18 13.69
C LEU A 367 -7.69 -11.76 14.43
N VAL A 368 -7.42 -12.48 15.52
CA VAL A 368 -8.45 -12.87 16.48
C VAL A 368 -8.84 -11.62 17.25
N ALA A 369 -10.14 -11.34 17.31
CA ALA A 369 -10.67 -10.25 18.11
C ALA A 369 -10.14 -10.39 19.54
N ALA A 370 -9.41 -9.37 19.99
CA ALA A 370 -9.01 -9.32 21.39
C ALA A 370 -10.29 -9.39 22.23
N PRO A 371 -10.34 -10.22 23.30
CA PRO A 371 -11.48 -10.19 24.20
C PRO A 371 -11.64 -8.74 24.62
N MET A 372 -12.77 -8.13 24.26
CA MET A 372 -13.13 -6.82 24.77
C MET A 372 -13.11 -7.01 26.26
N ARG A 373 -12.19 -6.32 26.94
CA ARG A 373 -12.39 -6.11 28.38
C ARG A 373 -13.69 -5.33 28.42
N GLU A 374 -14.76 -6.03 28.75
CA GLU A 374 -16.00 -5.46 29.22
C GLU A 374 -15.53 -4.46 30.28
N ALA A 375 -15.51 -3.19 29.89
CA ALA A 375 -15.03 -2.16 30.77
C ALA A 375 -15.93 -2.31 31.98
N ALA A 376 -15.36 -2.66 33.13
CA ALA A 376 -16.11 -2.72 34.36
C ALA A 376 -16.65 -1.30 34.58
N ILE A 377 -17.90 -1.09 34.15
CA ILE A 377 -18.69 0.09 34.42
C ILE A 377 -19.00 -0.06 35.91
N ASN A 378 -18.14 0.52 36.74
CA ASN A 378 -18.39 0.74 38.16
C ASN A 378 -18.65 2.22 38.37
#